data_AF-A0A5C3MEN5-F1
#
_entry.id   AF-A0A5C3MEN5-F1
#
_cell.length_a   1.000
_cell.length_b   1.000
_cell.length_c   1.000
_cell.angle_alpha   90.00
_cell.angle_beta   90.00
_cell.angle_gamma   90.00
#
_symmetry.space_group_name_H-M   'P 1'
#
loop_
_entity.id
_entity.type
_entity.pdbx_description
1 polymer ?
#
loop_
_entity_poly.entity_id
_entity_poly.type
_entity_poly.pdbx_seq_one_letter_code
_entity_poly.pdbx_strand_id
1 'polypeptide(L)'
;MSSNNHNFLFASLDSKAPLTARKVHIRRLYDILQLCIQRKDPRRAKRAWAVLARCKEVRWSSMWKTGLLLLGENIDDELPSAPRKVEYLRTMMLHHTDERENILKELLFRLILLEKYREALDELELYLPSFPYQDNPVLHIYAGLISLFLSQSTAHDSISFDPIVLRDAQARFEHVKLLDDDNIVAQVFLDKVRFFYCIIPYFAYVTPS
;
A
#
# COMPACT_ATOMS: atom_id res chain seq x y z
N MET A 1 2.61 -21.90 46.70
CA MET A 1 2.95 -21.57 45.29
C MET A 1 2.03 -20.44 44.86
N SER A 2 2.55 -19.21 44.71
CA SER A 2 1.73 -18.05 44.36
C SER A 2 1.34 -18.14 42.89
N SER A 3 0.06 -18.36 42.62
CA SER A 3 -0.52 -18.23 41.28
C SER A 3 -0.42 -16.76 40.84
N ASN A 4 0.68 -16.42 40.16
CA ASN A 4 0.88 -15.12 39.52
C ASN A 4 -0.12 -14.96 38.37
N ASN A 5 -1.38 -14.68 38.69
CA ASN A 5 -2.41 -14.31 37.73
C ASN A 5 -2.12 -12.89 37.22
N HIS A 6 -1.21 -12.77 36.27
CA HIS A 6 -1.04 -11.54 35.51
C HIS A 6 -2.22 -11.36 34.57
N ASN A 7 -3.08 -10.38 34.86
CA ASN A 7 -4.17 -10.00 33.97
C ASN A 7 -3.61 -9.12 32.85
N PHE A 8 -3.72 -9.59 31.60
CA PHE A 8 -3.31 -8.85 30.40
C PHE A 8 -4.55 -8.43 29.63
N LEU A 9 -4.54 -7.21 29.12
CA LEU A 9 -5.72 -6.63 28.45
C LEU A 9 -5.85 -7.11 27.01
N PHE A 10 -4.74 -7.41 26.34
CA PHE A 10 -4.72 -7.84 24.94
C PHE A 10 -3.98 -9.17 24.73
N ALA A 11 -4.41 -9.91 23.71
CA ALA A 11 -3.68 -11.07 23.22
C ALA A 11 -2.47 -10.60 22.39
N SER A 12 -1.23 -10.84 22.82
CA SER A 12 -0.04 -10.38 22.08
C SER A 12 1.19 -11.31 22.17
N LEU A 13 2.14 -11.11 21.24
CA LEU A 13 3.56 -11.53 21.29
C LEU A 13 3.83 -12.99 21.70
N ASP A 14 3.10 -13.92 21.06
CA ASP A 14 2.91 -15.31 21.44
C ASP A 14 1.99 -15.43 22.67
N SER A 15 0.80 -16.00 22.47
CA SER A 15 -0.24 -16.22 23.49
C SER A 15 0.18 -17.13 24.65
N LYS A 16 1.46 -17.50 24.74
CA LYS A 16 2.02 -18.32 25.80
C LYS A 16 2.15 -17.50 27.08
N ALA A 17 1.86 -18.13 28.21
CA ALA A 17 2.02 -17.50 29.52
C ALA A 17 3.47 -17.00 29.69
N PRO A 18 3.69 -15.74 30.12
CA PRO A 18 5.04 -15.20 30.25
C PRO A 18 5.77 -15.89 31.41
N LEU A 19 6.85 -16.59 31.07
CA LEU A 19 7.66 -17.35 32.03
C LEU A 19 8.64 -16.50 32.85
N THR A 20 8.89 -15.25 32.44
CA THR A 20 9.89 -14.37 33.07
C THR A 20 9.32 -12.98 33.36
N ALA A 21 9.83 -12.30 34.38
CA ALA A 21 9.46 -10.92 34.71
C ALA A 21 9.65 -9.97 33.51
N ARG A 22 10.72 -10.18 32.73
CA ARG A 22 10.97 -9.45 31.48
C ARG A 22 9.83 -9.60 30.47
N LYS A 23 9.35 -10.83 30.23
CA LYS A 23 8.21 -11.07 29.33
C LYS A 23 6.92 -10.43 29.86
N VAL A 24 6.70 -10.44 31.18
CA VAL A 24 5.58 -9.74 31.81
C VAL A 24 5.64 -8.23 31.54
N HIS A 25 6.81 -7.61 31.69
CA HIS A 25 6.99 -6.19 31.41
C HIS A 25 6.80 -5.84 29.92
N ILE A 26 7.33 -6.64 29.01
CA ILE A 26 7.14 -6.45 27.56
C ILE A 26 5.65 -6.54 27.22
N ARG A 27 4.92 -7.51 27.80
CA ARG A 27 3.49 -7.65 27.56
C ARG A 27 2.66 -6.52 28.14
N ARG A 28 2.98 -6.05 29.35
CA ARG A 28 2.37 -4.84 29.92
C ARG A 28 2.65 -3.61 29.08
N LEU A 29 3.87 -3.48 28.55
CA LEU A 29 4.23 -2.38 27.68
C LEU A 29 3.47 -2.41 26.36
N TYR A 30 3.21 -3.61 25.82
CA TYR A 30 2.31 -3.79 24.68
C TYR A 30 0.87 -3.37 25.00
N ASP A 31 0.34 -3.76 26.17
CA ASP A 31 -1.00 -3.34 26.58
C ASP A 31 -1.09 -1.82 26.73
N ILE A 32 -0.07 -1.18 27.32
CA ILE A 32 0.02 0.28 27.42
C ILE A 32 0.05 0.92 26.02
N LEU A 33 0.82 0.37 25.09
CA LEU A 33 0.86 0.86 23.71
C LEU A 33 -0.54 0.83 23.08
N GLN A 34 -1.24 -0.31 23.14
CA GLN A 34 -2.58 -0.46 22.56
C GLN A 34 -3.59 0.48 23.22
N LEU A 35 -3.56 0.63 24.55
CA LEU A 35 -4.40 1.61 25.25
C LEU A 35 -4.11 3.04 24.83
N CYS A 36 -2.84 3.42 24.65
CA CYS A 36 -2.47 4.75 24.19
C CYS A 36 -2.97 5.02 22.78
N ILE A 37 -2.89 4.03 21.88
CA ILE A 37 -3.44 4.12 20.51
C ILE A 37 -4.97 4.32 20.57
N GLN A 38 -5.68 3.48 21.34
CA GLN A 38 -7.14 3.58 21.47
C GLN A 38 -7.61 4.92 22.06
N ARG A 39 -6.82 5.48 22.99
CA ARG A 39 -7.09 6.78 23.60
C ARG A 39 -6.63 7.97 22.75
N LYS A 40 -6.06 7.73 21.56
CA LYS A 40 -5.49 8.77 20.68
C LYS A 40 -4.44 9.64 21.41
N ASP A 41 -3.60 9.02 22.22
CA ASP A 41 -2.44 9.66 22.87
C ASP A 41 -1.14 9.24 22.14
N PRO A 42 -0.79 9.91 21.03
CA PRO A 42 0.34 9.53 20.18
C PRO A 42 1.68 9.73 20.87
N ARG A 43 1.79 10.72 21.78
CA ARG A 43 3.03 11.02 22.49
C ARG A 43 3.43 9.86 23.39
N ARG A 44 2.48 9.30 24.16
CA ARG A 44 2.75 8.12 25.00
C ARG A 44 2.90 6.84 24.18
N ALA A 45 2.09 6.68 23.13
CA ALA A 45 2.20 5.52 22.24
C ALA A 45 3.58 5.43 21.58
N LYS A 46 4.14 6.54 21.09
CA LYS A 46 5.50 6.60 20.53
C LYS A 46 6.58 6.20 21.51
N ARG A 47 6.48 6.66 22.75
CA ARG A 47 7.45 6.30 23.81
C ARG A 47 7.39 4.81 24.11
N ALA A 48 6.17 4.26 24.26
CA ALA A 48 5.99 2.82 24.47
C ALA A 48 6.54 2.01 23.29
N TRP A 49 6.24 2.43 22.06
CA TRP A 49 6.75 1.82 20.84
C TRP A 49 8.28 1.87 20.73
N ALA A 50 8.91 3.01 21.02
CA ALA A 50 10.37 3.16 20.97
C ALA A 50 11.10 2.21 21.93
N VAL A 51 10.49 1.91 23.08
CA VAL A 51 11.03 0.93 24.04
C VAL A 51 10.78 -0.50 23.53
N LEU A 52 9.59 -0.80 23.01
CA LEU A 52 9.27 -2.12 22.45
C LEU A 52 10.16 -2.48 21.26
N ALA A 53 10.38 -1.55 20.33
CA ALA A 53 11.18 -1.77 19.12
C ALA A 53 12.66 -2.08 19.43
N ARG A 54 13.16 -1.68 20.60
CA ARG A 54 14.52 -1.99 21.07
C ARG A 54 14.61 -3.34 21.81
N CYS A 55 13.48 -3.98 22.12
CA CYS A 55 13.47 -5.28 22.77
C CYS A 55 13.71 -6.38 21.72
N LYS A 56 14.70 -7.24 21.96
CA LYS A 56 15.07 -8.35 21.06
C LYS A 56 13.95 -9.38 20.89
N GLU A 57 13.08 -9.49 21.90
CA GLU A 57 11.93 -10.40 21.89
C GLU A 57 10.78 -9.92 21.02
N VAL A 58 10.76 -8.62 20.68
CA VAL A 58 9.70 -8.03 19.88
C VAL A 58 10.16 -7.98 18.43
N ARG A 59 9.48 -8.73 17.57
CA ARG A 59 9.64 -8.60 16.12
C ARG A 59 8.98 -7.29 15.67
N TRP A 60 9.73 -6.20 15.76
CA TRP A 60 9.23 -4.87 15.44
C TRP A 60 8.83 -4.74 13.97
N SER A 61 9.51 -5.45 13.07
CA SER A 61 9.22 -5.46 11.63
C SER A 61 7.85 -6.08 11.30
N SER A 62 7.41 -7.10 12.04
CA SER A 62 6.07 -7.68 11.89
C SER A 62 4.96 -6.78 12.43
N MET A 63 5.32 -5.68 13.09
CA MET A 63 4.39 -4.66 13.61
C MET A 63 4.49 -3.35 12.81
N TRP A 64 4.92 -3.41 11.55
CA TRP A 64 5.11 -2.24 10.68
C TRP A 64 3.87 -1.35 10.57
N LYS A 65 2.65 -1.92 10.57
CA LYS A 65 1.38 -1.15 10.58
C LYS A 65 1.26 -0.25 11.81
N THR A 66 1.73 -0.72 12.96
CA THR A 66 1.77 0.08 14.19
C THR A 66 2.78 1.21 14.07
N GLY A 67 3.97 0.93 13.55
CA GLY A 67 4.97 1.96 13.27
C GLY A 67 4.46 3.04 12.30
N LEU A 68 3.80 2.61 11.22
CA LEU A 68 3.19 3.49 10.23
C LEU A 68 2.10 4.40 10.83
N LEU A 69 1.22 3.82 11.67
CA LEU A 69 0.18 4.57 12.38
C LEU A 69 0.80 5.67 13.23
N LEU A 70 1.80 5.33 14.03
CA LEU A 70 2.44 6.27 14.95
C LEU A 70 3.20 7.39 14.21
N LEU A 71 3.76 7.13 13.04
CA LEU A 71 4.38 8.17 12.21
C LEU A 71 3.37 9.23 11.74
N GLY A 72 2.07 8.89 11.71
CA GLY A 72 0.97 9.75 11.27
C GLY A 72 0.45 10.77 12.27
N GLU A 73 0.57 10.49 13.57
CA GLU A 73 -0.17 11.24 14.60
C GLU A 73 0.65 12.34 15.28
N ASN A 74 1.60 12.98 14.58
CA ASN A 74 2.25 14.17 15.12
C ASN A 74 1.29 15.37 15.02
N ILE A 75 0.72 15.75 16.16
CA ILE A 75 -0.05 17.00 16.32
C ILE A 75 0.88 18.22 16.18
N ASP A 76 2.20 18.04 16.39
CA ASP A 76 3.19 19.12 16.46
C ASP A 76 4.04 19.31 15.18
N ASP A 77 3.94 18.42 14.18
CA ASP A 77 4.73 18.56 12.93
C ASP A 77 3.90 19.27 11.86
N GLU A 78 4.23 20.53 11.57
CA GLU A 78 3.69 21.30 10.43
C GLU A 78 4.10 20.72 9.05
N LEU A 79 5.03 19.76 9.02
CA LEU A 79 5.44 19.07 7.81
C LEU A 79 4.43 17.98 7.41
N PRO A 80 4.17 17.76 6.11
CA PRO A 80 3.38 16.62 5.68
C PRO A 80 4.01 15.33 6.21
N SER A 81 3.28 14.61 7.05
CA SER A 81 3.68 13.28 7.56
C SER A 81 3.81 12.25 6.41
N ALA A 82 3.17 12.53 5.27
CA ALA A 82 3.08 11.65 4.12
C ALA A 82 4.44 11.20 3.51
N PRO A 83 5.42 12.07 3.20
CA PRO A 83 6.74 11.64 2.72
C PRO A 83 7.50 10.75 3.71
N ARG A 84 7.41 11.01 5.01
CA ARG A 84 8.05 10.14 6.03
C ARG A 84 7.44 8.74 6.08
N LYS A 85 6.14 8.63 5.82
CA LYS A 85 5.46 7.33 5.73
C LYS A 85 5.92 6.53 4.50
N VAL A 86 6.10 7.19 3.36
CA VAL A 86 6.65 6.57 2.14
C VAL A 86 8.05 6.01 2.40
N GLU A 87 8.93 6.82 2.98
CA GLU A 87 10.30 6.39 3.30
C GLU A 87 10.33 5.22 4.31
N TYR A 88 9.47 5.28 5.32
CA TYR A 88 9.30 4.18 6.27
C TYR A 88 8.88 2.89 5.57
N LEU A 89 7.88 2.95 4.67
CA LEU A 89 7.40 1.78 3.94
C LEU A 89 8.48 1.20 3.02
N ARG A 90 9.25 2.03 2.31
CA ARG A 90 10.41 1.59 1.51
C ARG A 90 11.42 0.84 2.37
N THR A 91 11.75 1.39 3.55
CA THR A 91 12.63 0.73 4.53
C THR A 91 12.03 -0.60 5.00
N MET A 92 10.71 -0.67 5.20
CA MET A 92 10.04 -1.91 5.65
C MET A 92 10.02 -2.99 4.57
N MET A 93 9.93 -2.62 3.28
CA MET A 93 10.02 -3.57 2.18
C MET A 93 11.36 -4.31 2.13
N LEU A 94 12.44 -3.69 2.62
CA LEU A 94 13.77 -4.30 2.72
C LEU A 94 13.89 -5.25 3.91
N HIS A 95 13.25 -4.92 5.04
CA HIS A 95 13.38 -5.68 6.28
C HIS A 95 12.34 -6.79 6.46
N HIS A 96 11.21 -6.72 5.78
CA HIS A 96 10.11 -7.66 5.94
C HIS A 96 9.63 -8.20 4.59
N THR A 97 10.34 -9.21 4.10
CA THR A 97 10.08 -9.85 2.81
C THR A 97 8.76 -10.60 2.76
N ASP A 98 8.30 -11.13 3.89
CA ASP A 98 7.12 -12.01 3.96
C ASP A 98 5.81 -11.26 3.67
N GLU A 99 5.68 -10.01 4.13
CA GLU A 99 4.51 -9.16 3.87
C GLU A 99 4.78 -8.06 2.83
N ARG A 100 5.82 -8.22 2.01
CA ARG A 100 6.24 -7.19 1.05
C ARG A 100 5.13 -6.77 0.09
N GLU A 101 4.24 -7.68 -0.29
CA GLU A 101 3.05 -7.38 -1.08
C GLU A 101 2.08 -6.42 -0.37
N ASN A 102 1.81 -6.65 0.93
CA ASN A 102 0.93 -5.78 1.70
C ASN A 102 1.56 -4.40 1.91
N ILE A 103 2.87 -4.37 2.14
CA ILE A 103 3.64 -3.12 2.28
C ILE A 103 3.63 -2.36 0.95
N LEU A 104 3.79 -3.04 -0.19
CA LEU A 104 3.74 -2.44 -1.53
C LEU A 104 2.35 -1.85 -1.83
N LYS A 105 1.26 -2.57 -1.53
CA LYS A 105 -0.11 -2.05 -1.69
C LYS A 105 -0.32 -0.77 -0.89
N GLU A 106 0.13 -0.74 0.37
CA GLU A 106 0.04 0.46 1.21
C GLU A 106 0.93 1.58 0.67
N LEU A 107 2.16 1.30 0.22
CA LEU A 107 3.06 2.28 -0.41
C LEU A 107 2.40 2.92 -1.63
N LEU A 108 1.83 2.10 -2.52
CA LEU A 108 1.14 2.55 -3.72
C LEU A 108 -0.04 3.46 -3.37
N PHE A 109 -0.86 3.06 -2.40
CA PHE A 109 -1.97 3.87 -1.92
C PHE A 109 -1.50 5.23 -1.40
N ARG A 110 -0.38 5.29 -0.67
CA ARG A 110 0.19 6.55 -0.19
C ARG A 110 0.72 7.43 -1.31
N LEU A 111 1.34 6.86 -2.34
CA LEU A 111 1.83 7.61 -3.50
C LEU A 111 0.67 8.19 -4.33
N ILE A 112 -0.40 7.41 -4.52
CA ILE A 112 -1.64 7.85 -5.18
C ILE A 112 -2.26 9.02 -4.41
N LEU A 113 -2.38 8.91 -3.09
CA LEU A 113 -2.90 10.00 -2.24
C LEU A 113 -2.03 11.27 -2.27
N LEU A 114 -0.75 11.14 -2.60
CA LEU A 114 0.17 12.27 -2.79
C LEU A 114 0.22 12.76 -4.24
N GLU A 115 -0.67 12.25 -5.11
CA GLU A 115 -0.74 12.54 -6.54
C GLU A 115 0.56 12.22 -7.30
N LYS A 116 1.39 11.35 -6.74
CA LYS A 116 2.66 10.93 -7.31
C LYS A 116 2.50 9.69 -8.17
N TYR A 117 1.63 9.78 -9.17
CA TYR A 117 1.24 8.65 -10.03
C TYR A 117 2.40 8.03 -10.79
N ARG A 118 3.36 8.84 -11.24
CA ARG A 118 4.55 8.34 -11.97
C ARG A 118 5.48 7.53 -11.05
N GLU A 119 5.78 8.07 -9.87
CA GLU A 119 6.58 7.37 -8.86
C GLU A 119 5.89 6.07 -8.39
N ALA A 120 4.56 6.10 -8.26
CA ALA A 120 3.75 4.93 -7.96
C ALA A 120 3.86 3.84 -9.05
N LEU A 121 3.84 4.26 -10.32
CA LEU A 121 3.97 3.35 -11.45
C LEU A 121 5.36 2.74 -11.54
N ASP A 122 6.41 3.55 -11.41
CA ASP A 122 7.81 3.09 -11.48
C ASP A 122 8.11 2.03 -10.41
N GLU A 123 7.63 2.26 -9.17
CA GLU A 123 7.75 1.28 -8.07
C GLU A 123 7.00 -0.01 -8.39
N LEU A 124 5.82 0.07 -9.00
CA LEU A 124 5.02 -1.09 -9.33
C LEU A 124 5.66 -1.91 -10.46
N GLU A 125 6.18 -1.26 -11.49
CA GLU A 125 6.92 -1.87 -12.60
C GLU A 125 8.21 -2.57 -12.15
N LEU A 126 8.85 -2.06 -11.10
CA LEU A 126 10.00 -2.72 -10.49
C LEU A 126 9.64 -4.09 -9.88
N TYR A 127 8.44 -4.23 -9.32
CA TYR A 127 8.02 -5.43 -8.58
C TYR A 127 7.21 -6.42 -9.40
N LEU A 128 6.36 -5.95 -10.33
CA LEU A 128 5.46 -6.81 -11.12
C LEU A 128 6.14 -7.99 -11.82
N PRO A 129 7.35 -7.88 -12.39
CA PRO A 129 8.00 -9.02 -13.06
C PRO A 129 8.46 -10.11 -12.10
N SER A 130 8.51 -9.84 -10.80
CA SER A 130 9.02 -10.79 -9.81
C SER A 130 7.88 -11.64 -9.22
N PHE A 131 8.13 -12.92 -8.98
CA PHE A 131 7.25 -13.75 -8.15
C PHE A 131 7.27 -13.23 -6.69
N PRO A 132 6.13 -13.11 -5.99
CA PRO A 132 4.76 -13.54 -6.36
C PRO A 132 3.88 -12.43 -6.98
N TYR A 133 4.43 -11.27 -7.32
CA TYR A 133 3.65 -10.11 -7.78
C TYR A 133 3.06 -10.29 -9.19
N GLN A 134 3.76 -11.04 -10.04
CA GLN A 134 3.33 -11.32 -11.41
C GLN A 134 1.93 -11.97 -11.47
N ASP A 135 1.58 -12.77 -10.47
CA ASP A 135 0.33 -13.55 -10.43
C ASP A 135 -0.80 -12.78 -9.71
N ASN A 136 -0.56 -11.53 -9.33
CA ASN A 136 -1.49 -10.74 -8.54
C ASN A 136 -2.34 -9.82 -9.42
N PRO A 137 -3.63 -10.15 -9.67
CA PRO A 137 -4.47 -9.35 -10.56
C PRO A 137 -4.69 -7.94 -10.01
N VAL A 138 -4.73 -7.75 -8.70
CA VAL A 138 -4.97 -6.45 -8.06
C VAL A 138 -3.83 -5.47 -8.37
N LEU A 139 -2.58 -5.94 -8.34
CA LEU A 139 -1.43 -5.09 -8.65
C LEU A 139 -1.41 -4.68 -10.13
N HIS A 140 -1.71 -5.61 -11.04
CA HIS A 140 -1.83 -5.30 -12.46
C HIS A 140 -2.99 -4.34 -12.77
N ILE A 141 -4.12 -4.45 -12.05
CA ILE A 141 -5.23 -3.48 -12.16
C ILE A 141 -4.77 -2.09 -11.75
N TYR A 142 -4.10 -1.94 -10.61
CA TYR A 142 -3.58 -0.64 -10.21
C TYR A 142 -2.59 -0.08 -11.23
N ALA A 143 -1.70 -0.93 -11.77
CA ALA A 143 -0.77 -0.54 -12.84
C ALA A 143 -1.50 -0.05 -14.09
N GLY A 144 -2.56 -0.75 -14.52
CA GLY A 144 -3.38 -0.37 -15.66
C GLY A 144 -4.15 0.93 -15.41
N LEU A 145 -4.74 1.11 -14.22
CA LEU A 145 -5.47 2.32 -13.84
C LEU A 145 -4.55 3.55 -13.76
N ILE A 146 -3.35 3.40 -13.19
CA ILE A 146 -2.38 4.49 -13.12
C ILE A 146 -1.90 4.87 -14.53
N SER A 147 -1.59 3.88 -15.38
CA SER A 147 -1.24 4.14 -16.78
C SER A 147 -2.37 4.84 -17.55
N LEU A 148 -3.63 4.42 -17.34
CA LEU A 148 -4.80 5.09 -17.94
C LEU A 148 -4.95 6.53 -17.45
N PHE A 149 -4.68 6.79 -16.17
CA PHE A 149 -4.72 8.13 -15.63
C PHE A 149 -3.61 9.00 -16.24
N LEU A 150 -2.39 8.47 -16.35
CA LEU A 150 -1.26 9.17 -16.94
C LEU A 150 -1.42 9.40 -18.46
N SER A 151 -2.16 8.54 -19.16
CA SER A 151 -2.41 8.72 -20.59
C SER A 151 -3.40 9.84 -20.91
N GLN A 152 -4.19 10.29 -19.93
CA GLN A 152 -5.10 11.42 -20.08
C GLN A 152 -4.30 12.73 -20.12
N SER A 153 -4.18 13.34 -21.29
CA SER A 153 -3.65 14.70 -21.39
C SER A 153 -4.68 15.67 -20.81
N THR A 154 -4.32 16.32 -19.70
CA THR A 154 -5.13 17.39 -19.08
C THR A 154 -4.86 18.76 -19.70
N ALA A 155 -4.07 18.83 -20.77
CA ALA A 155 -3.74 20.08 -21.44
C ALA A 155 -4.83 20.46 -22.47
N HIS A 156 -5.69 21.39 -22.08
CA HIS A 156 -6.62 22.20 -22.92
C HIS A 156 -7.70 21.44 -23.71
N ASP A 157 -8.96 21.51 -23.20
CA ASP A 157 -10.29 21.36 -23.84
C ASP A 157 -10.56 20.20 -24.82
N SER A 158 -9.59 19.33 -25.08
CA SER A 158 -9.75 18.09 -25.82
C SER A 158 -9.03 16.99 -25.05
N ILE A 159 -9.78 15.96 -24.64
CA ILE A 159 -9.21 14.77 -24.00
C ILE A 159 -8.42 14.04 -25.07
N SER A 160 -7.14 14.35 -25.20
CA SER A 160 -6.20 13.62 -26.03
C SER A 160 -5.54 12.56 -25.17
N PHE A 161 -5.58 11.31 -25.64
CA PHE A 161 -4.91 10.20 -24.96
C PHE A 161 -3.56 9.95 -25.60
N ASP A 162 -2.53 9.73 -24.79
CA ASP A 162 -1.28 9.17 -25.28
C ASP A 162 -1.53 7.71 -25.73
N PRO A 163 -1.45 7.40 -27.03
CA PRO A 163 -1.76 6.07 -27.54
C PRO A 163 -0.76 5.01 -27.08
N ILE A 164 0.46 5.40 -26.69
CA ILE A 164 1.49 4.47 -26.22
C ILE A 164 1.12 3.99 -24.82
N VAL A 165 0.89 4.92 -23.90
CA VAL A 165 0.55 4.60 -22.50
C VAL A 165 -0.81 3.92 -22.41
N LEU A 166 -1.76 4.27 -23.29
CA LEU A 166 -3.06 3.60 -23.37
C LEU A 166 -2.94 2.15 -23.83
N ARG A 167 -2.05 1.85 -24.79
CA ARG A 167 -1.76 0.47 -25.23
C ARG A 167 -1.13 -0.34 -24.09
N ASP A 168 -0.22 0.26 -23.32
CA ASP A 168 0.39 -0.41 -22.17
C ASP A 168 -0.64 -0.70 -21.07
N ALA A 169 -1.57 0.23 -20.82
CA ALA A 169 -2.71 0.00 -19.94
C ALA A 169 -3.58 -1.17 -20.44
N GLN A 170 -3.88 -1.21 -21.74
CA GLN A 170 -4.65 -2.30 -22.34
C GLN A 170 -3.95 -3.67 -22.15
N ALA A 171 -2.65 -3.76 -22.44
CA ALA A 171 -1.90 -5.00 -22.27
C ALA A 171 -1.96 -5.53 -20.82
N ARG A 172 -1.95 -4.63 -19.83
CA ARG A 172 -2.09 -4.99 -18.41
C ARG A 172 -3.48 -5.50 -18.07
N PHE A 173 -4.54 -4.87 -18.58
CA PHE A 173 -5.91 -5.36 -18.36
C PHE A 173 -6.20 -6.66 -19.10
N GLU A 174 -5.59 -6.89 -20.27
CA GLU A 174 -5.63 -8.19 -20.94
C GLU A 174 -4.94 -9.27 -20.10
N HIS A 175 -3.79 -8.94 -19.49
CA HIS A 175 -3.11 -9.84 -18.56
C HIS A 175 -3.95 -10.13 -17.30
N VAL A 176 -4.60 -9.12 -16.73
CA VAL A 176 -5.53 -9.30 -15.60
C VAL A 176 -6.65 -10.27 -15.98
N LYS A 177 -7.21 -10.14 -17.17
CA LYS A 177 -8.27 -11.04 -17.63
C LYS A 177 -7.78 -12.49 -17.68
N LEU A 178 -6.54 -12.74 -18.12
CA LEU A 178 -5.96 -14.09 -18.11
C LEU A 178 -5.79 -14.67 -16.69
N LEU A 179 -5.54 -13.81 -15.69
CA LEU A 179 -5.38 -14.22 -14.29
C LEU A 179 -6.72 -14.35 -13.55
N ASP A 180 -7.68 -13.49 -13.88
CA ASP A 180 -8.99 -13.35 -13.24
C ASP A 180 -10.03 -13.00 -14.30
N ASP A 181 -10.64 -14.03 -14.89
CA ASP A 181 -11.61 -13.89 -15.98
C ASP A 181 -12.87 -13.12 -15.55
N ASP A 182 -13.23 -13.17 -14.26
CA ASP A 182 -14.43 -12.54 -13.70
C ASP A 182 -14.22 -11.07 -13.29
N ASN A 183 -13.05 -10.50 -13.60
CA ASN A 183 -12.72 -9.15 -13.17
C ASN A 183 -13.51 -8.07 -13.93
N ILE A 184 -14.52 -7.51 -13.27
CA ILE A 184 -15.43 -6.48 -13.82
C ILE A 184 -14.64 -5.26 -14.33
N VAL A 185 -13.59 -4.82 -13.63
CA VAL A 185 -12.84 -3.61 -13.99
C VAL A 185 -12.10 -3.83 -15.32
N ALA A 186 -11.43 -4.97 -15.47
CA ALA A 186 -10.72 -5.31 -16.70
C ALA A 186 -11.69 -5.50 -17.88
N GLN A 187 -12.82 -6.20 -17.67
CA GLN A 187 -13.84 -6.40 -18.70
C GLN A 187 -14.43 -5.06 -19.20
N VAL A 188 -14.90 -4.22 -18.27
CA VAL A 188 -15.49 -2.91 -18.61
C VAL A 188 -14.49 -2.01 -19.33
N PHE A 189 -13.22 -2.03 -18.92
CA PHE A 189 -12.18 -1.26 -19.60
C PHE A 189 -11.95 -1.73 -21.04
N LEU A 190 -11.74 -3.03 -21.25
CA LEU A 190 -11.48 -3.60 -22.57
C LEU A 190 -12.65 -3.40 -23.53
N ASP A 191 -13.89 -3.48 -23.04
CA ASP A 191 -15.07 -3.18 -23.84
C ASP A 191 -15.07 -1.72 -24.30
N LYS A 192 -14.82 -0.77 -23.39
CA LYS A 192 -14.78 0.66 -23.73
C LYS A 192 -13.65 1.04 -24.70
N VAL A 193 -12.46 0.46 -24.55
CA VAL A 193 -11.34 0.74 -25.45
C VAL A 193 -11.60 0.24 -26.87
N ARG A 194 -12.25 -0.92 -27.03
CA ARG A 194 -12.68 -1.42 -28.35
C ARG A 194 -13.64 -0.46 -29.06
N PHE A 195 -14.57 0.14 -28.33
CA PHE A 195 -15.45 1.17 -28.89
C PHE A 195 -14.67 2.41 -29.35
N PHE A 196 -13.63 2.82 -28.61
CA PHE A 196 -12.80 3.98 -28.96
C PHE A 196 -12.05 3.77 -30.29
N TYR A 197 -11.44 2.59 -30.50
CA TYR A 197 -10.77 2.26 -31.76
C TYR A 197 -11.74 2.00 -32.92
N CYS A 198 -13.00 1.62 -32.67
CA CYS A 198 -14.03 1.48 -33.71
C CYS A 198 -14.63 2.82 -34.17
N ILE A 199 -14.50 3.90 -33.39
CA ILE A 199 -15.01 5.23 -33.76
C ILE A 199 -13.97 6.03 -34.56
N ILE A 200 -12.67 5.76 -34.36
CA ILE A 200 -11.57 6.47 -35.04
C ILE A 200 -11.42 6.20 -36.56
N PRO A 201 -11.88 5.08 -37.19
CA PRO A 201 -11.73 4.94 -38.64
C PRO A 201 -12.63 5.92 -39.42
N TYR A 202 -13.64 6.52 -38.77
CA TYR A 202 -14.60 7.39 -39.45
C TYR A 202 -14.15 8.85 -39.59
N PHE A 203 -13.15 9.31 -38.85
CA PHE A 203 -12.67 10.70 -38.94
C PHE A 203 -11.38 10.88 -39.75
N ALA A 204 -10.69 9.81 -40.13
CA ALA A 204 -9.48 9.91 -40.96
C ALA A 204 -9.75 9.95 -42.48
N TYR A 205 -11.01 9.76 -42.92
CA TYR A 205 -11.39 9.73 -44.35
C TYR A 205 -12.37 10.82 -44.77
N VAL A 206 -12.57 11.86 -43.97
CA VAL A 206 -13.44 12.98 -44.35
C VAL A 206 -12.73 14.30 -44.07
N THR A 207 -11.88 14.72 -45.01
CA THR A 207 -12.04 16.06 -45.57
C THR A 207 -11.92 16.02 -47.11
N PRO A 208 -12.84 16.71 -47.82
CA PRO A 208 -12.96 16.71 -49.27
C PRO A 208 -12.22 17.89 -49.92
N SER A 209 -11.84 17.68 -51.19
CA SER A 209 -11.60 18.66 -52.28
C SER A 209 -10.69 19.85 -52.03
#